data_AF-A0A1H0LQK8-F1
#
_entry.id   AF-A0A1H0LQK8-F1
#
_cell.length_a   1.000
_cell.length_b   1.000
_cell.length_c   1.000
_cell.angle_alpha   90.00
_cell.angle_beta   90.00
_cell.angle_gamma   90.00
#
_symmetry.space_group_name_H-M   'P 1'
#
loop_
_entity.id
_entity.type
_entity.pdbx_description
1 polymer ?
#
loop_
_entity_poly.entity_id
_entity_poly.type
_entity_poly.pdbx_seq_one_letter_code
_entity_poly.pdbx_strand_id
1 'polypeptide(L)' 'MEINRFFLMFATTMMLIFGGVFLIRYLRSGEYLIAHLLSALAGLLILVIALLWRQKNKER' A
#
# COMPACT_ATOMS: atom_id res chain seq x y z
N MET A 1 18.04 8.27 4.28
CA MET A 1 16.68 7.69 4.41
C MET A 1 15.92 7.62 3.08
N GLU A 2 16.57 7.78 1.92
CA GLU A 2 15.87 7.87 0.63
C GLU A 2 15.13 6.59 0.24
N ILE A 3 15.73 5.43 0.52
CA ILE A 3 15.11 4.10 0.29
C ILE A 3 13.81 3.93 1.10
N ASN A 4 13.80 4.34 2.37
CA ASN A 4 12.60 4.28 3.20
C ASN A 4 11.50 5.21 2.65
N ARG A 5 11.87 6.44 2.25
CA ARG A 5 10.95 7.39 1.62
C ARG A 5 10.38 6.84 0.32
N PHE A 6 11.21 6.19 -0.50
CA PHE A 6 10.77 5.49 -1.70
C PHE A 6 9.74 4.41 -1.37
N PHE A 7 10.01 3.52 -0.40
CA PHE A 7 9.06 2.48 -0.02
C PHE A 7 7.74 3.04 0.51
N LEU A 8 7.77 4.11 1.31
CA LEU A 8 6.55 4.78 1.77
C LEU A 8 5.72 5.34 0.61
N MET A 9 6.37 6.05 -0.33
CA MET A 9 5.69 6.58 -1.51
C MET A 9 5.15 5.45 -2.40
N PHE A 10 5.97 4.45 -2.69
CA PHE A 10 5.62 3.30 -3.51
C PHE A 10 4.41 2.54 -2.94
N ALA A 11 4.46 2.22 -1.65
CA ALA A 11 3.37 1.54 -0.96
C ALA A 11 2.08 2.37 -0.96
N THR A 12 2.18 3.68 -0.72
CA THR A 12 1.03 4.60 -0.76
C THR A 12 0.41 4.63 -2.16
N THR A 13 1.23 4.76 -3.21
CA THR A 13 0.76 4.75 -4.60
C THR A 13 0.10 3.42 -4.96
N MET A 14 0.68 2.28 -4.55
CA MET A 14 0.06 0.97 -4.76
C MET A 14 -1.31 0.88 -4.09
N MET A 15 -1.44 1.34 -2.84
CA MET A 15 -2.72 1.34 -2.13
C MET A 15 -3.75 2.23 -2.81
N LEU A 16 -3.36 3.41 -3.29
CA LEU A 16 -4.28 4.32 -3.99
C LEU A 16 -4.74 3.74 -5.33
N ILE A 17 -3.84 3.20 -6.14
CA ILE A 17 -4.18 2.67 -7.46
C ILE A 17 -4.95 1.35 -7.32
N PHE A 18 -4.36 0.33 -6.70
CA PHE A 18 -4.97 -1.00 -6.65
C PHE A 18 -6.14 -1.04 -5.67
N GLY A 19 -5.97 -0.46 -4.47
CA GLY A 19 -7.03 -0.40 -3.47
C GLY A 19 -8.18 0.51 -3.90
N GLY A 20 -7.88 1.66 -4.49
CA GLY A 20 -8.91 2.57 -5.03
C GLY A 20 -9.72 1.94 -6.15
N VAL A 21 -9.06 1.33 -7.15
CA VAL A 21 -9.76 0.65 -8.25
C VAL A 21 -10.58 -0.52 -7.73
N PHE A 22 -10.02 -1.35 -6.83
CA PHE A 22 -10.77 -2.44 -6.20
C PHE A 22 -12.02 -1.93 -5.50
N LEU A 23 -11.90 -0.88 -4.67
CA LEU A 23 -13.02 -0.34 -3.90
C LEU A 23 -14.12 0.22 -4.82
N ILE A 24 -13.76 0.99 -5.84
CA ILE A 24 -14.72 1.57 -6.79
C ILE A 24 -15.46 0.47 -7.53
N ARG A 25 -14.75 -0.54 -8.05
CA ARG A 25 -15.36 -1.66 -8.77
C ARG A 25 -16.24 -2.51 -7.87
N TYR A 26 -15.77 -2.81 -6.67
CA TYR A 26 -16.52 -3.59 -5.70
C TYR A 26 -17.83 -2.89 -5.32
N LEU A 27 -17.80 -1.58 -5.04
CA LEU A 27 -18.99 -0.82 -4.66
C LEU A 27 -19.94 -0.57 -5.83
N ARG A 28 -19.41 -0.36 -7.04
CA ARG A 28 -20.23 0.04 -8.19
C ARG A 28 -20.80 -1.13 -8.99
N SER A 29 -20.00 -2.18 -9.23
CA SER A 29 -20.41 -3.32 -10.05
C SER A 29 -20.47 -4.64 -9.28
N GLY A 30 -20.09 -4.66 -8.00
CA GLY A 30 -19.98 -5.92 -7.24
C GLY A 30 -18.83 -6.81 -7.70
N GLU A 31 -17.97 -6.32 -8.60
CA GLU A 31 -16.84 -7.07 -9.12
C GLU A 31 -15.75 -7.24 -8.07
N TYR A 32 -15.44 -8.50 -7.77
CA TYR A 32 -14.37 -8.85 -6.84
C TYR A 32 -13.04 -9.05 -7.57
N LEU A 33 -12.29 -7.96 -7.76
CA LEU A 33 -10.98 -7.99 -8.39
C LEU A 33 -9.90 -8.52 -7.44
N ILE A 34 -9.80 -9.85 -7.30
CA ILE A 34 -8.84 -10.54 -6.41
C ILE A 34 -7.41 -10.02 -6.61
N ALA A 35 -6.97 -9.85 -7.86
CA ALA A 35 -5.63 -9.33 -8.15
C ALA A 35 -5.39 -7.92 -7.60
N HIS A 36 -6.39 -7.03 -7.69
CA HIS A 36 -6.27 -5.67 -7.14
C HIS A 36 -6.28 -5.68 -5.62
N LEU A 37 -7.07 -6.55 -5.00
CA LEU A 37 -7.06 -6.74 -3.55
C LEU A 37 -5.70 -7.25 -3.06
N LEU A 38 -5.15 -8.28 -3.70
CA LEU A 38 -3.83 -8.82 -3.34
C LEU A 38 -2.72 -7.78 -3.52
N SER A 39 -2.75 -6.99 -4.59
CA SER A 39 -1.81 -5.88 -4.79
C SER A 39 -1.96 -4.78 -3.74
N ALA A 40 -3.19 -4.45 -3.32
CA ALA A 40 -3.43 -3.49 -2.25
C ALA A 40 -2.91 -4.00 -0.89
N LEU A 41 -3.10 -5.29 -0.59
CA LEU A 41 -2.58 -5.94 0.61
C LEU A 41 -1.04 -5.98 0.60
N ALA A 42 -0.41 -6.28 -0.53
CA ALA A 42 1.04 -6.21 -0.68
C ALA A 42 1.55 -4.78 -0.42
N GLY A 43 0.88 -3.77 -0.97
CA GLY A 43 1.16 -2.36 -0.69
C GLY A 43 1.05 -2.02 0.80
N LEU A 44 -0.01 -2.48 1.48
CA LEU A 44 -0.19 -2.28 2.92
C LEU A 44 0.95 -2.91 3.74
N LEU A 45 1.37 -4.13 3.41
CA LEU A 45 2.49 -4.78 4.09
C LEU A 45 3.79 -3.99 3.93
N ILE A 46 4.10 -3.51 2.72
CA ILE A 46 5.28 -2.67 2.48
C ILE A 46 5.19 -1.38 3.28
N LEU A 47 4.01 -0.75 3.35
CA LEU A 47 3.79 0.48 4.12
C LEU A 47 4.09 0.26 5.61
N VAL A 48 3.55 -0.81 6.20
CA VAL A 48 3.76 -1.14 7.62
C VAL A 48 5.24 -1.38 7.91
N ILE A 49 5.92 -2.19 7.09
CA ILE A 49 7.36 -2.46 7.26
C ILE A 49 8.17 -1.17 7.14
N ALA A 50 7.88 -0.32 6.16
CA ALA A 50 8.56 0.94 5.96
C ALA A 50 8.34 1.91 7.13
N LEU A 51 7.14 1.95 7.71
CA LEU A 51 6.83 2.77 8.88
C LEU A 51 7.59 2.28 10.13
N LEU A 52 7.58 0.97 10.40
CA LEU A 52 8.32 0.38 11.52
C LEU A 52 9.83 0.64 11.40
N TRP A 53 10.39 0.54 10.19
CA TRP A 53 11.79 0.86 9.94
C TRP A 53 12.09 2.34 10.19
N ARG A 54 11.19 3.23 9.75
CA ARG A 54 11.35 4.68 9.97
C ARG A 54 11.32 5.04 11.46
N GLN A 55 10.47 4.40 12.24
CA GLN A 55 10.40 4.61 13.69
C GLN A 55 11.69 4.18 14.38
N LYS A 56 12.16 2.95 14.12
CA LYS A 56 13.41 2.43 14.70
C LYS A 56 14.63 3.29 14.37
N ASN A 57 14.70 3.84 13.17
CA ASN A 57 15.82 4.68 12.74
C ASN A 57 15.69 6.15 13.19
N LYS A 58 14.56 6.57 13.74
CA LYS A 58 14.36 7.92 14.29
C LYS A 58 14.71 7.98 15.79
N GLU A 59 14.68 6.84 16.48
CA GLU A 59 15.06 6.69 17.90
C GLU A 59 16.56 6.45 18.12
N ARG A 60 17.35 6.27 17.04
CA ARG A 60 18.82 6.29 17.06
C ARG A 60 19.33 7.64 16.59
#